data_AF-A0A2G8HTD3-F1
#
_entry.id   AF-A0A2G8HTD3-F1
#
_cell.length_a   1.000
_cell.length_b   1.000
_cell.length_c   1.000
_cell.angle_alpha   90.00
_cell.angle_beta   90.00
_cell.angle_gamma   90.00
#
_symmetry.space_group_name_H-M   'P 1'
#
loop_
_entity.id
_entity.type
_entity.pdbx_description
1 polymer ?
#
loop_
_entity_poly.entity_id
_entity_poly.type
_entity_poly.pdbx_seq_one_letter_code
_entity_poly.pdbx_strand_id
1 'polypeptide(L)'
;MNDLAENLERLVLENKLSKAHQEIRKFLKQEHEISQRLFELFQKVFGILKEDDDSLIISFLKISLDSKINISKFLLKTLVTINEESFFYLYPIAKKYFIENGMLSDFEKVFVRYKKNLLKSKSYTRLIEELEDIEEYGIDVVVSREEEALCHYGLVDIDYFEKKYEGVLLRKEKTILNNVQIDLNNSIWRKQTFIMKERVIRSYGNRSLESRKEFLKSIYELILGESEVESCFVLLFEYSIEMGHKDFADELKKILVSNYEHSPDRLEKAVKELRPISRDSFEEIDLADDLFDGGVDAKDLTIRRLVNQINILKDERDLEGATKLLEKLKTLDKDHTLIKELEEKEHKIKGSKSAKVLRTISEVEQDLLNELSVYSEIGKKDILEEESYLKMYTKKVIDMMPMNHLREQYRELVYSYNTLGFYDNSLLIIERLVFESALDVKEEIEIEFLRAEVMRMSQNYYGALNNVEKCIEEKAMTDSEKISFYYLKGEILRELGRKKDALKAYAVVYGFNKKYRMVSYRLKEIE
;
A
#
# COMPACT_ATOMS: atom_id res chain seq x y z
N MET A 1 -26.44 25.47 -57.22
CA MET A 1 -25.02 25.02 -57.27
C MET A 1 -24.11 25.84 -58.20
N ASN A 2 -24.36 25.94 -59.52
CA ASN A 2 -23.46 26.68 -60.43
C ASN A 2 -23.35 28.18 -60.12
N ASP A 3 -24.48 28.84 -59.82
CA ASP A 3 -24.48 30.28 -59.46
C ASP A 3 -23.69 30.56 -58.17
N LEU A 4 -23.72 29.64 -57.21
CA LEU A 4 -22.92 29.74 -55.99
C LEU A 4 -21.42 29.56 -56.28
N ALA A 5 -21.06 28.61 -57.15
CA ALA A 5 -19.68 28.39 -57.54
C ALA A 5 -19.08 29.64 -58.23
N GLU A 6 -19.82 30.23 -59.18
CA GLU A 6 -19.40 31.47 -59.86
C GLU A 6 -19.32 32.66 -58.90
N ASN A 7 -20.27 32.79 -57.97
CA ASN A 7 -20.24 33.83 -56.95
C ASN A 7 -19.04 33.67 -56.01
N LEU A 8 -18.71 32.45 -55.59
CA LEU A 8 -17.55 32.18 -54.73
C LEU A 8 -16.23 32.42 -55.46
N GLU A 9 -16.11 32.01 -56.73
CA GLU A 9 -14.94 32.33 -57.57
C GLU A 9 -14.72 33.84 -57.66
N ARG A 10 -15.78 34.62 -57.91
CA ARG A 10 -15.73 36.08 -57.91
C ARG A 10 -15.30 36.63 -56.55
N LEU A 11 -15.88 36.15 -55.45
CA LEU A 11 -15.56 36.62 -54.10
C LEU A 11 -14.11 36.31 -53.69
N VAL A 12 -13.58 35.15 -54.12
CA VAL A 12 -12.18 34.78 -53.91
C VAL A 12 -11.25 35.67 -54.74
N LEU A 13 -11.57 35.94 -56.01
CA LEU A 13 -10.80 36.85 -56.88
C LEU A 13 -10.78 38.29 -56.36
N GLU A 14 -11.90 38.75 -55.79
CA GLU A 14 -12.03 40.09 -55.18
C GLU A 14 -11.45 40.17 -53.76
N ASN A 15 -10.82 39.10 -53.26
CA ASN A 15 -10.28 38.98 -51.90
C ASN A 15 -11.32 39.25 -50.78
N LYS A 16 -12.61 38.98 -51.04
CA LYS A 16 -13.73 39.17 -50.10
C LYS A 16 -14.01 37.89 -49.32
N LEU A 17 -12.99 37.36 -48.66
CA LEU A 17 -13.00 36.03 -48.02
C LEU A 17 -14.06 35.89 -46.92
N SER A 18 -14.25 36.88 -46.04
CA SER A 18 -15.29 36.81 -45.00
C SER A 18 -16.71 36.73 -45.57
N LYS A 19 -16.96 37.32 -46.75
CA LYS A 19 -18.24 37.17 -47.47
C LYS A 19 -18.38 35.79 -48.09
N ALA A 20 -17.30 35.25 -48.66
CA ALA A 20 -17.28 33.87 -49.15
C ALA A 20 -17.58 32.88 -48.02
N HIS A 21 -16.99 33.07 -46.84
CA HIS A 21 -17.25 32.25 -45.65
C HIS A 21 -18.72 32.32 -45.20
N GLN A 22 -19.33 33.51 -45.19
CA GLN A 22 -20.75 33.67 -44.85
C GLN A 22 -21.68 32.96 -45.84
N GLU A 23 -21.37 33.01 -47.15
CA GLU A 23 -22.15 32.32 -48.18
C GLU A 23 -22.02 30.79 -48.05
N ILE A 24 -20.82 30.28 -47.75
CA ILE A 24 -20.61 28.86 -47.42
C ILE A 24 -21.45 28.45 -46.20
N ARG A 25 -21.45 29.27 -45.13
CA ARG A 25 -22.25 29.00 -43.92
C ARG A 25 -23.75 29.00 -44.18
N LYS A 26 -24.26 29.87 -45.05
CA LYS A 26 -25.67 29.85 -45.45
C LYS A 26 -26.00 28.59 -46.25
N PHE A 27 -25.13 28.23 -47.19
CA PHE A 27 -25.31 27.06 -48.04
C PHE A 27 -25.36 25.75 -47.24
N LEU A 28 -24.39 25.54 -46.35
CA LEU A 28 -24.29 24.33 -45.51
C LEU A 28 -25.46 24.19 -44.51
N LYS A 29 -26.24 25.25 -44.28
CA LYS A 29 -27.48 25.21 -43.48
C LYS A 29 -28.73 24.84 -44.30
N GLN A 30 -28.68 24.92 -45.63
CA GLN A 30 -29.85 24.86 -46.50
C GLN A 30 -29.86 23.68 -47.47
N GLU A 31 -28.70 23.26 -47.99
CA GLU A 31 -28.58 22.18 -48.98
C GLU A 31 -27.80 20.96 -48.44
N HIS A 32 -28.14 19.77 -48.93
CA HIS A 32 -27.59 18.49 -48.45
C HIS A 32 -26.66 17.79 -49.46
N GLU A 33 -26.51 18.29 -50.68
CA GLU A 33 -25.61 17.72 -51.69
C GLU A 33 -24.59 18.75 -52.17
N ILE A 34 -23.35 18.30 -52.35
CA ILE A 34 -22.24 19.11 -52.87
C ILE A 34 -21.74 18.48 -54.18
N SER A 35 -21.34 19.34 -55.12
CA SER A 35 -20.63 18.91 -56.34
C SER A 35 -19.12 18.99 -56.14
N GLN A 36 -18.35 18.20 -56.90
CA GLN A 36 -16.88 18.23 -56.88
C GLN A 36 -16.31 19.65 -57.07
N ARG A 37 -16.91 20.44 -57.97
CA ARG A 37 -16.51 21.84 -58.22
C ARG A 37 -16.69 22.72 -56.98
N LEU A 38 -17.81 22.59 -56.28
CA LEU A 38 -18.08 23.33 -55.04
C LEU A 38 -17.16 22.86 -53.91
N PHE A 39 -16.89 21.57 -53.80
CA PHE A 39 -15.97 21.01 -52.81
C PHE A 39 -14.56 21.64 -52.93
N GLU A 40 -14.00 21.70 -54.14
CA GLU A 40 -12.68 22.29 -54.39
C GLU A 40 -12.64 23.79 -54.08
N LEU A 41 -13.73 24.52 -54.38
CA LEU A 41 -13.83 25.94 -54.05
C LEU A 41 -13.93 26.16 -52.54
N PHE A 42 -14.72 25.37 -51.83
CA PHE A 42 -14.85 25.47 -50.37
C PHE A 42 -13.50 25.15 -49.71
N GLN A 43 -12.81 24.10 -50.17
CA GLN A 43 -11.46 23.75 -49.71
C GLN A 43 -10.47 24.90 -49.90
N LYS A 44 -10.52 25.61 -51.03
CA LYS A 44 -9.68 26.80 -51.26
C LYS A 44 -10.02 27.93 -50.29
N VAL A 45 -11.31 28.21 -50.08
CA VAL A 45 -11.76 29.25 -49.15
C VAL A 45 -11.31 28.95 -47.73
N PHE A 46 -11.53 27.72 -47.23
CA PHE A 46 -11.04 27.28 -45.91
C PHE A 46 -9.51 27.23 -45.82
N GLY A 47 -8.80 27.01 -46.93
CA GLY A 47 -7.35 27.05 -46.96
C GLY A 47 -6.75 28.45 -46.81
N ILE A 48 -7.49 29.49 -47.22
CA ILE A 48 -7.05 30.89 -47.19
C ILE A 48 -7.51 31.59 -45.91
N LEU A 49 -8.75 31.35 -45.48
CA LEU A 49 -9.22 31.76 -44.16
C LEU A 49 -8.62 30.85 -43.11
N LYS A 50 -7.58 31.31 -42.41
CA LYS A 50 -7.11 30.70 -41.16
C LYS A 50 -8.10 30.92 -40.00
N GLU A 51 -9.40 30.91 -40.27
CA GLU A 51 -10.45 31.01 -39.25
C GLU A 51 -10.82 29.59 -38.79
N ASP A 52 -10.64 29.32 -37.50
CA ASP A 52 -10.93 28.04 -36.85
C ASP A 52 -12.45 27.88 -36.59
N ASP A 53 -13.25 27.71 -37.65
CA ASP A 53 -14.66 27.29 -37.52
C ASP A 53 -14.80 25.78 -37.72
N ASP A 54 -14.34 25.02 -36.73
CA ASP A 54 -14.36 23.56 -36.74
C ASP A 54 -15.78 23.00 -36.97
N SER A 55 -16.80 23.67 -36.42
CA SER A 55 -18.21 23.27 -36.57
C SER A 55 -18.64 23.27 -38.03
N LEU A 56 -18.23 24.30 -38.77
CA LEU A 56 -18.55 24.46 -40.17
C LEU A 56 -17.77 23.45 -41.03
N ILE A 57 -16.49 23.22 -40.70
CA ILE A 57 -15.65 22.25 -41.40
C ILE A 57 -16.18 20.82 -41.23
N ILE A 58 -16.61 20.45 -40.02
CA ILE A 58 -17.24 19.14 -39.73
C ILE A 58 -18.54 18.99 -40.54
N SER A 59 -19.39 20.03 -40.56
CA SER A 59 -20.64 20.00 -41.33
C SER A 59 -20.38 19.81 -42.84
N PHE A 60 -19.36 20.49 -43.37
CA PHE A 60 -18.94 20.38 -44.76
C PHE A 60 -18.42 18.98 -45.10
N LEU A 61 -17.57 18.41 -44.24
CA LEU A 61 -17.04 17.05 -44.43
C LEU A 61 -18.15 16.00 -44.38
N LYS A 62 -19.15 16.15 -43.50
CA LYS A 62 -20.31 15.26 -43.42
C LYS A 62 -21.13 15.28 -44.71
N ILE A 63 -21.51 16.47 -45.19
CA ILE A 63 -22.28 16.62 -46.44
C ILE A 63 -21.48 16.08 -47.64
N SER A 64 -20.17 16.31 -47.66
CA SER A 64 -19.29 15.83 -48.73
C SER A 64 -19.17 14.30 -48.73
N LEU A 65 -19.14 13.67 -47.55
CA LEU A 65 -19.18 12.22 -47.40
C LEU A 65 -20.49 11.64 -47.93
N ASP A 66 -21.62 12.21 -47.54
CA ASP A 66 -22.96 11.77 -47.99
C ASP A 66 -23.14 11.96 -49.50
N SER A 67 -22.48 12.98 -50.07
CA SER A 67 -22.42 13.24 -51.53
C SER A 67 -21.44 12.33 -52.29
N LYS A 68 -20.79 11.37 -51.62
CA LYS A 68 -19.80 10.44 -52.20
C LYS A 68 -18.59 11.12 -52.87
N ILE A 69 -18.18 12.28 -52.36
CA ILE A 69 -16.99 13.00 -52.84
C ILE A 69 -15.73 12.40 -52.22
N ASN A 70 -14.63 12.36 -52.98
CA ASN A 70 -13.34 12.00 -52.44
C ASN A 70 -12.80 13.13 -51.54
N ILE A 71 -12.97 12.96 -50.22
CA ILE A 71 -12.57 13.94 -49.20
C ILE A 71 -11.18 13.68 -48.62
N SER A 72 -10.50 12.59 -49.01
CA SER A 72 -9.26 12.08 -48.38
C SER A 72 -8.23 13.15 -48.03
N LYS A 73 -7.80 13.96 -49.02
CA LYS A 73 -6.75 14.97 -48.84
C LYS A 73 -7.16 16.08 -47.88
N PHE A 74 -8.42 16.50 -47.90
CA PHE A 74 -8.91 17.54 -47.02
C PHE A 74 -9.12 17.00 -45.61
N LEU A 75 -9.73 15.83 -45.48
CA LEU A 75 -9.94 15.13 -44.22
C LEU A 75 -8.64 14.89 -43.46
N LEU A 76 -7.59 14.37 -44.11
CA LEU A 76 -6.28 14.15 -43.50
C LEU A 76 -5.64 15.45 -43.00
N LYS A 77 -5.78 16.55 -43.77
CA LYS A 77 -5.27 17.86 -43.35
C LYS A 77 -6.02 18.37 -42.12
N THR A 78 -7.35 18.28 -42.13
CA THR A 78 -8.20 18.72 -41.02
C THR A 78 -7.93 17.92 -39.74
N LEU A 79 -7.75 16.59 -39.85
CA LEU A 79 -7.42 15.74 -38.71
C LEU A 79 -6.14 16.17 -37.99
N VAL A 80 -5.17 16.76 -38.70
CA VAL A 80 -3.92 17.25 -38.09
C VAL A 80 -4.10 18.59 -37.38
N THR A 81 -4.98 19.46 -37.88
CA THR A 81 -5.12 20.85 -37.39
C THR A 81 -6.25 21.06 -36.40
N ILE A 82 -7.23 20.17 -36.36
CA ILE A 82 -8.43 20.30 -35.52
C ILE A 82 -8.09 20.20 -34.01
N ASN A 83 -8.81 20.97 -33.19
CA ASN A 83 -8.70 20.88 -31.74
C ASN A 83 -9.26 19.55 -31.20
N GLU A 84 -8.91 19.22 -29.95
CA GLU A 84 -9.27 17.93 -29.34
C GLU A 84 -10.78 17.77 -29.10
N GLU A 85 -11.50 18.85 -28.78
CA GLU A 85 -12.95 18.79 -28.55
C GLU A 85 -13.72 18.51 -29.85
N SER A 86 -13.34 19.17 -30.94
CA SER A 86 -13.96 19.00 -32.25
C SER A 86 -13.53 17.71 -32.93
N PHE A 87 -12.36 17.16 -32.57
CA PHE A 87 -11.89 15.86 -33.04
C PHE A 87 -12.91 14.73 -32.75
N PHE A 88 -13.58 14.74 -31.59
CA PHE A 88 -14.60 13.74 -31.26
C PHE A 88 -15.78 13.72 -32.23
N TYR A 89 -16.14 14.89 -32.79
CA TYR A 89 -17.22 15.00 -33.78
C TYR A 89 -16.74 14.67 -35.20
N LEU A 90 -15.45 14.87 -35.48
CA LEU A 90 -14.85 14.51 -36.77
C LEU A 90 -14.55 13.01 -36.88
N TYR A 91 -14.25 12.35 -35.77
CA TYR A 91 -13.87 10.93 -35.73
C TYR A 91 -14.87 10.00 -36.45
N PRO A 92 -16.20 10.06 -36.21
CA PRO A 92 -17.15 9.19 -36.90
C PRO A 92 -17.14 9.35 -38.44
N ILE A 93 -16.93 10.59 -38.92
CA ILE A 93 -16.82 10.88 -40.36
C ILE A 93 -15.56 10.25 -40.93
N ALA A 94 -14.43 10.38 -40.20
CA ALA A 94 -13.16 9.80 -40.60
C ALA A 94 -13.21 8.25 -40.60
N LYS A 95 -13.76 7.65 -39.54
CA LYS A 95 -13.99 6.20 -39.42
C LYS A 95 -14.76 5.68 -40.62
N LYS A 96 -15.96 6.23 -40.88
CA LYS A 96 -16.81 5.81 -41.99
C LYS A 96 -16.09 5.90 -43.32
N TYR A 97 -15.47 7.05 -43.62
CA TYR A 97 -14.76 7.25 -44.89
C TYR A 97 -13.59 6.27 -45.07
N PHE A 98 -12.73 6.11 -44.06
CA PHE A 98 -11.56 5.25 -44.20
C PHE A 98 -11.91 3.77 -44.31
N ILE A 99 -12.91 3.30 -43.55
CA ILE A 99 -13.37 1.90 -43.63
C ILE A 99 -14.02 1.64 -45.00
N GLU A 100 -14.96 2.48 -45.44
CA GLU A 100 -15.65 2.31 -46.73
C GLU A 100 -14.69 2.34 -47.94
N ASN A 101 -13.57 3.06 -47.83
CA ASN A 101 -12.56 3.19 -48.89
C ASN A 101 -11.33 2.29 -48.69
N GLY A 102 -11.32 1.39 -47.70
CA GLY A 102 -10.21 0.46 -47.45
C GLY A 102 -8.90 1.11 -46.99
N MET A 103 -8.95 2.32 -46.43
CA MET A 103 -7.79 3.08 -45.96
C MET A 103 -7.42 2.73 -44.50
N LEU A 104 -7.15 1.45 -44.23
CA LEU A 104 -6.98 0.93 -42.86
C LEU A 104 -5.81 1.56 -42.09
N SER A 105 -4.67 1.82 -42.74
CA SER A 105 -3.52 2.44 -42.07
C SER A 105 -3.80 3.86 -41.56
N ASP A 106 -4.64 4.62 -42.27
CA ASP A 106 -5.01 5.97 -41.84
C ASP A 106 -6.11 5.94 -40.77
N PHE A 107 -7.02 4.96 -40.86
CA PHE A 107 -7.96 4.66 -39.79
C PHE A 107 -7.24 4.34 -38.47
N GLU A 108 -6.26 3.42 -38.48
CA GLU A 108 -5.50 3.04 -37.29
C GLU A 108 -4.84 4.24 -36.59
N LYS A 109 -4.22 5.16 -37.34
CA LYS A 109 -3.61 6.38 -36.78
C LYS A 109 -4.64 7.26 -36.08
N VAL A 110 -5.82 7.41 -36.69
CA VAL A 110 -6.92 8.21 -36.14
C VAL A 110 -7.51 7.53 -34.90
N PHE A 111 -7.69 6.21 -34.95
CA PHE A 111 -8.17 5.42 -33.82
C PHE A 111 -7.20 5.48 -32.63
N VAL A 112 -5.89 5.39 -32.85
CA VAL A 112 -4.88 5.53 -31.78
C VAL A 112 -5.01 6.88 -31.06
N ARG A 113 -5.24 7.97 -31.79
CA ARG A 113 -5.50 9.30 -31.18
C ARG A 113 -6.81 9.30 -30.39
N TYR A 114 -7.88 8.74 -30.95
CA TYR A 114 -9.20 8.64 -30.32
C TYR A 114 -9.15 7.83 -29.02
N LYS A 115 -8.57 6.64 -29.06
CA LYS A 115 -8.32 5.77 -27.90
C LYS A 115 -7.58 6.51 -26.79
N LYS A 116 -6.47 7.19 -27.12
CA LYS A 116 -5.68 7.94 -26.14
C LYS A 116 -6.50 9.03 -25.45
N ASN A 117 -7.37 9.72 -26.18
CA ASN A 117 -8.24 10.76 -25.63
C ASN A 117 -9.35 10.20 -24.74
N LEU A 118 -9.95 9.07 -25.11
CA LEU A 118 -10.95 8.39 -24.28
C LEU A 118 -10.35 7.89 -22.96
N LEU A 119 -9.16 7.30 -22.99
CA LEU A 119 -8.44 6.89 -21.79
C LEU A 119 -8.10 8.09 -20.89
N LYS A 120 -7.60 9.19 -21.46
CA LYS A 120 -7.28 10.41 -20.71
C LYS A 120 -8.51 11.04 -20.06
N SER A 121 -9.66 11.02 -20.73
CA SER A 121 -10.92 11.54 -20.23
C SER A 121 -11.69 10.56 -19.33
N LYS A 122 -11.13 9.37 -19.08
CA LYS A 122 -11.78 8.28 -18.32
C LYS A 122 -13.13 7.84 -18.90
N SER A 123 -13.31 7.99 -20.21
CA SER A 123 -14.53 7.61 -20.93
C SER A 123 -14.50 6.14 -21.34
N TYR A 124 -14.39 5.24 -20.36
CA TYR A 124 -14.12 3.82 -20.60
C TYR A 124 -15.25 3.10 -21.33
N THR A 125 -16.52 3.38 -20.98
CA THR A 125 -17.69 2.77 -21.64
C THR A 125 -17.67 3.00 -23.15
N ARG A 126 -17.42 4.25 -23.56
CA ARG A 126 -17.35 4.63 -24.98
C ARG A 126 -16.21 3.94 -25.72
N LEU A 127 -15.09 3.67 -25.03
CA LEU A 127 -13.98 2.98 -25.64
C LEU A 127 -14.31 1.50 -25.89
N ILE A 128 -15.00 0.84 -24.95
CA ILE A 128 -15.44 -0.55 -25.13
C ILE A 128 -16.47 -0.65 -26.26
N GLU A 129 -17.50 0.20 -26.25
CA GLU A 129 -18.51 0.26 -27.32
C GLU A 129 -17.87 0.47 -28.71
N GLU A 130 -16.87 1.36 -28.79
CA GLU A 130 -16.16 1.61 -30.04
C GLU A 130 -15.31 0.42 -30.50
N LEU A 131 -14.72 -0.34 -29.58
CA LEU A 131 -13.98 -1.56 -29.90
C LEU A 131 -14.90 -2.63 -30.47
N GLU A 132 -16.07 -2.84 -29.84
CA GLU A 132 -17.10 -3.75 -30.33
C GLU A 132 -17.58 -3.35 -31.73
N ASP A 133 -17.88 -2.06 -31.95
CA ASP A 133 -18.30 -1.57 -33.28
C ASP A 133 -17.21 -1.76 -34.34
N ILE A 134 -15.92 -1.58 -34.00
CA ILE A 134 -14.80 -1.83 -34.94
C ILE A 134 -14.65 -3.33 -35.26
N GLU A 135 -14.81 -4.20 -34.26
CA GLU A 135 -14.79 -5.65 -34.45
C GLU A 135 -15.93 -6.12 -35.38
N GLU A 136 -17.11 -5.47 -35.35
CA GLU A 136 -18.21 -5.75 -36.30
C GLU A 136 -17.82 -5.49 -37.77
N TYR A 137 -16.91 -4.53 -38.03
CA TYR A 137 -16.34 -4.32 -39.37
C TYR A 137 -15.26 -5.36 -39.74
N GLY A 138 -14.92 -6.29 -38.85
CA GLY A 138 -13.88 -7.29 -39.04
C GLY A 138 -12.46 -6.71 -39.01
N ILE A 139 -12.28 -5.57 -38.36
CA ILE A 139 -10.98 -4.89 -38.23
C ILE A 139 -10.40 -5.21 -36.87
N ASP A 140 -9.21 -5.82 -36.84
CA ASP A 140 -8.49 -6.10 -35.60
C ASP A 140 -7.65 -4.87 -35.22
N VAL A 141 -8.03 -4.19 -34.14
CA VAL A 141 -7.32 -3.02 -33.62
C VAL A 141 -6.52 -3.36 -32.37
N VAL A 142 -5.28 -2.92 -32.31
CA VAL A 142 -4.39 -3.24 -31.20
C VAL A 142 -4.78 -2.42 -29.95
N VAL A 143 -5.33 -3.12 -28.96
CA VAL A 143 -5.47 -2.65 -27.58
C VAL A 143 -4.48 -3.42 -26.72
N SER A 144 -3.68 -2.69 -25.93
CA SER A 144 -2.76 -3.36 -25.02
C SER A 144 -3.53 -3.95 -23.85
N ARG A 145 -2.99 -5.03 -23.25
CA ARG A 145 -3.56 -5.61 -22.02
C ARG A 145 -3.65 -4.61 -20.87
N GLU A 146 -2.79 -3.57 -20.87
CA GLU A 146 -2.84 -2.49 -19.88
C GLU A 146 -4.03 -1.56 -20.10
N GLU A 147 -4.30 -1.18 -21.36
CA GLU A 147 -5.43 -0.33 -21.72
C GLU A 147 -6.77 -1.03 -21.44
N GLU A 148 -6.87 -2.32 -21.76
CA GLU A 148 -8.02 -3.16 -21.46
C GLU A 148 -8.25 -3.25 -19.94
N ALA A 149 -7.19 -3.53 -19.17
CA ALA A 149 -7.28 -3.60 -17.71
C ALA A 149 -7.70 -2.26 -17.07
N LEU A 150 -7.23 -1.13 -17.61
CA LEU A 150 -7.65 0.21 -17.19
C LEU A 150 -9.14 0.47 -17.44
N CYS A 151 -9.71 -0.06 -18.52
CA CYS A 151 -11.13 0.08 -18.83
C CYS A 151 -11.99 -0.71 -17.83
N HIS A 152 -11.68 -2.00 -17.62
CA HIS A 152 -12.37 -2.83 -16.63
C HIS A 152 -12.28 -2.25 -15.22
N TYR A 153 -11.09 -1.77 -14.83
CA TYR A 153 -10.91 -1.07 -13.57
C TYR A 153 -11.73 0.24 -13.52
N GLY A 154 -11.71 1.05 -14.57
CA GLY A 154 -12.49 2.29 -14.60
C GLY A 154 -14.02 2.09 -14.51
N LEU A 155 -14.50 0.93 -14.96
CA LEU A 155 -15.92 0.57 -14.97
C LEU A 155 -16.39 -0.17 -13.73
N VAL A 156 -15.51 -0.42 -12.76
CA VAL A 156 -15.86 -1.18 -11.55
C VAL A 156 -16.28 -2.61 -11.86
N ASP A 157 -15.55 -3.24 -12.79
CA ASP A 157 -15.68 -4.67 -13.07
C ASP A 157 -15.01 -5.49 -11.95
N ILE A 158 -15.84 -5.92 -11.00
CA ILE A 158 -15.42 -6.66 -9.81
C ILE A 158 -14.83 -8.01 -10.20
N ASP A 159 -15.48 -8.75 -11.10
CA ASP A 159 -15.06 -10.11 -11.47
C ASP A 159 -13.70 -10.11 -12.17
N TYR A 160 -13.48 -9.14 -13.06
CA TYR A 160 -12.18 -8.93 -13.68
C TYR A 160 -11.10 -8.61 -12.64
N PHE A 161 -11.40 -7.70 -11.71
CA PHE A 161 -10.48 -7.30 -10.65
C PHE A 161 -10.12 -8.49 -9.77
N GLU A 162 -11.08 -9.23 -9.24
CA GLU A 162 -10.83 -10.39 -8.37
C GLU A 162 -9.91 -11.41 -9.06
N LYS A 163 -10.26 -11.83 -10.28
CA LYS A 163 -9.50 -12.86 -11.02
C LYS A 163 -8.06 -12.46 -11.31
N LYS A 164 -7.82 -11.19 -11.66
CA LYS A 164 -6.48 -10.71 -12.02
C LYS A 164 -5.64 -10.37 -10.79
N TYR A 165 -6.26 -9.81 -9.75
CA TYR A 165 -5.57 -9.34 -8.56
C TYR A 165 -5.27 -10.49 -7.58
N GLU A 166 -6.21 -11.42 -7.37
CA GLU A 166 -6.03 -12.61 -6.54
C GLU A 166 -4.83 -13.45 -7.01
N GLY A 167 -4.81 -13.82 -8.29
CA GLY A 167 -3.73 -14.64 -8.84
C GLY A 167 -2.35 -14.02 -8.68
N VAL A 168 -2.25 -12.69 -8.73
CA VAL A 168 -0.99 -11.98 -8.58
C VAL A 168 -0.56 -11.89 -7.11
N LEU A 169 -1.49 -11.58 -6.19
CA LEU A 169 -1.20 -11.57 -4.76
C LEU A 169 -0.78 -12.97 -4.25
N LEU A 170 -1.42 -14.03 -4.76
CA LEU A 170 -1.09 -15.42 -4.44
C LEU A 170 0.27 -15.86 -4.99
N ARG A 171 0.76 -15.25 -6.07
CA ARG A 171 2.03 -15.63 -6.72
C ARG A 171 3.17 -14.66 -6.44
N LYS A 172 2.91 -13.57 -5.72
CA LYS A 172 3.84 -12.43 -5.51
C LYS A 172 4.37 -11.88 -6.83
N GLU A 173 3.55 -11.90 -7.87
CA GLU A 173 3.91 -11.39 -9.19
C GLU A 173 3.62 -9.88 -9.28
N LYS A 174 4.01 -9.24 -10.39
CA LYS A 174 3.59 -7.87 -10.69
C LYS A 174 2.29 -7.90 -11.48
N THR A 175 1.28 -7.14 -11.06
CA THR A 175 0.03 -6.98 -11.83
C THR A 175 0.26 -6.01 -12.98
N ILE A 176 -0.53 -6.16 -14.05
CA ILE A 176 -0.65 -5.17 -15.13
C ILE A 176 -1.23 -3.84 -14.59
N LEU A 177 -1.94 -3.90 -13.46
CA LEU A 177 -2.54 -2.77 -12.75
C LEU A 177 -1.61 -2.15 -11.69
N ASN A 178 -0.33 -2.53 -11.63
CA ASN A 178 0.58 -2.05 -10.57
C ASN A 178 0.75 -0.52 -10.55
N ASN A 179 0.50 0.13 -11.69
CA ASN A 179 0.59 1.58 -11.85
C ASN A 179 -0.77 2.29 -11.65
N VAL A 180 -1.84 1.54 -11.37
CA VAL A 180 -3.18 2.07 -11.17
C VAL A 180 -3.38 2.36 -9.69
N GLN A 181 -3.52 3.63 -9.33
CA GLN A 181 -3.84 4.03 -7.97
C GLN A 181 -5.25 3.56 -7.61
N ILE A 182 -5.34 2.67 -6.63
CA ILE A 182 -6.62 2.26 -6.05
C ILE A 182 -7.17 3.42 -5.24
N ASP A 183 -8.33 3.95 -5.64
CA ASP A 183 -9.00 4.99 -4.86
C ASP A 183 -9.72 4.35 -3.68
N LEU A 184 -9.03 4.25 -2.55
CA LEU A 184 -9.60 3.74 -1.30
C LEU A 184 -10.69 4.64 -0.71
N ASN A 185 -10.92 5.84 -1.24
CA ASN A 185 -12.10 6.63 -0.86
C ASN A 185 -13.38 6.10 -1.51
N ASN A 186 -13.26 5.36 -2.61
CA ASN A 186 -14.38 4.67 -3.22
C ASN A 186 -14.73 3.42 -2.40
N SER A 187 -15.95 3.36 -1.88
CA SER A 187 -16.42 2.28 -1.00
C SER A 187 -16.33 0.90 -1.66
N ILE A 188 -16.56 0.81 -2.97
CA ILE A 188 -16.52 -0.46 -3.71
C ILE A 188 -15.06 -0.94 -3.80
N TRP A 189 -14.14 -0.09 -4.24
CA TRP A 189 -12.72 -0.46 -4.37
C TRP A 189 -12.07 -0.79 -3.05
N ARG A 190 -12.40 0.00 -2.03
CA ARG A 190 -11.98 -0.26 -0.66
C ARG A 190 -12.45 -1.64 -0.20
N LYS A 191 -13.74 -1.94 -0.36
CA LYS A 191 -14.32 -3.25 -0.01
C LYS A 191 -13.62 -4.40 -0.76
N GLN A 192 -13.48 -4.28 -2.09
CA GLN A 192 -12.89 -5.34 -2.91
C GLN A 192 -11.42 -5.60 -2.59
N THR A 193 -10.65 -4.53 -2.35
CA THR A 193 -9.23 -4.67 -1.96
C THR A 193 -9.09 -5.44 -0.65
N PHE A 194 -9.98 -5.18 0.32
CA PHE A 194 -9.95 -5.90 1.59
C PHE A 194 -10.37 -7.36 1.48
N ILE A 195 -11.43 -7.67 0.73
CA ILE A 195 -11.86 -9.07 0.48
C ILE A 195 -10.72 -9.85 -0.20
N MET A 196 -10.03 -9.23 -1.16
CA MET A 196 -8.88 -9.86 -1.83
C MET A 196 -7.70 -10.09 -0.87
N LYS A 197 -7.37 -9.10 -0.03
CA LYS A 197 -6.33 -9.24 0.99
C LYS A 197 -6.65 -10.39 1.95
N GLU A 198 -7.92 -10.51 2.35
CA GLU A 198 -8.43 -11.58 3.21
C GLU A 198 -8.26 -12.96 2.58
N ARG A 199 -8.75 -13.17 1.35
CA ARG A 199 -8.65 -14.44 0.61
C ARG A 199 -7.19 -14.89 0.47
N VAL A 200 -6.31 -13.95 0.15
CA VAL A 200 -4.87 -14.20 0.03
C VAL A 200 -4.30 -14.63 1.37
N ILE A 201 -4.57 -13.91 2.46
CA ILE A 201 -4.05 -14.27 3.78
C ILE A 201 -4.61 -15.62 4.29
N ARG A 202 -5.81 -16.03 3.88
CA ARG A 202 -6.32 -17.39 4.14
C ARG A 202 -5.57 -18.47 3.38
N SER A 203 -5.30 -18.23 2.09
CA SER A 203 -4.67 -19.22 1.22
C SER A 203 -3.21 -19.52 1.59
N TYR A 204 -2.49 -18.54 2.16
CA TYR A 204 -1.14 -18.73 2.70
C TYR A 204 -1.24 -19.40 4.08
N GLY A 205 -1.50 -20.71 4.08
CA GLY A 205 -1.80 -21.54 5.24
C GLY A 205 -0.70 -21.69 6.31
N ASN A 206 0.39 -20.90 6.26
CA ASN A 206 1.38 -20.86 7.33
C ASN A 206 1.68 -19.40 7.68
N ARG A 207 0.97 -18.88 8.69
CA ARG A 207 1.07 -17.49 9.09
C ARG A 207 2.15 -17.34 10.15
N SER A 208 3.27 -16.71 9.79
CA SER A 208 4.16 -16.08 10.78
C SER A 208 3.35 -15.11 11.67
N LEU A 209 3.82 -14.78 12.88
CA LEU A 209 3.12 -13.83 13.74
C LEU A 209 2.86 -12.51 13.02
N GLU A 210 3.81 -12.02 12.24
CA GLU A 210 3.64 -10.79 11.46
C GLU A 210 2.51 -10.92 10.42
N SER A 211 2.39 -12.08 9.77
CA SER A 211 1.27 -12.37 8.86
C SER A 211 -0.07 -12.45 9.60
N ARG A 212 -0.07 -12.91 10.86
CA ARG A 212 -1.25 -12.95 11.74
C ARG A 212 -1.66 -11.56 12.23
N LYS A 213 -0.69 -10.69 12.53
CA LYS A 213 -0.93 -9.28 12.86
C LYS A 213 -1.52 -8.55 11.67
N GLU A 214 -0.97 -8.74 10.48
CA GLU A 214 -1.53 -8.17 9.25
C GLU A 214 -2.93 -8.71 8.93
N PHE A 215 -3.20 -9.99 9.23
CA PHE A 215 -4.55 -10.56 9.15
C PHE A 215 -5.52 -9.84 10.09
N LEU A 216 -5.17 -9.70 11.38
CA LEU A 216 -5.96 -8.98 12.38
C LEU A 216 -6.25 -7.54 11.96
N LYS A 217 -5.22 -6.79 11.54
CA LYS A 217 -5.38 -5.41 11.04
C LYS A 217 -6.40 -5.36 9.91
N SER A 218 -6.32 -6.30 8.96
CA SER A 218 -7.24 -6.36 7.82
C SER A 218 -8.68 -6.66 8.26
N ILE A 219 -8.87 -7.55 9.23
CA ILE A 219 -10.21 -7.84 9.78
C ILE A 219 -10.78 -6.61 10.50
N TYR A 220 -9.99 -5.92 11.32
CA TYR A 220 -10.44 -4.70 11.98
C TYR A 220 -10.79 -3.60 10.98
N GLU A 221 -10.01 -3.44 9.91
CA GLU A 221 -10.33 -2.50 8.83
C GLU A 221 -11.64 -2.84 8.11
N LEU A 222 -11.94 -4.13 7.91
CA LEU A 222 -13.21 -4.59 7.34
C LEU A 222 -14.40 -4.30 8.25
N ILE A 223 -14.24 -4.52 9.57
CA ILE A 223 -15.27 -4.22 10.56
C ILE A 223 -15.54 -2.71 10.60
N LEU A 224 -14.50 -1.87 10.60
CA LEU A 224 -14.65 -0.41 10.55
C LEU A 224 -15.30 0.08 9.26
N GLY A 225 -15.09 -0.62 8.15
CA GLY A 225 -15.74 -0.35 6.88
C GLY A 225 -17.17 -0.88 6.78
N GLU A 226 -17.74 -1.44 7.87
CA GLU A 226 -19.04 -2.13 7.90
C GLU A 226 -19.19 -3.20 6.80
N SER A 227 -18.08 -3.83 6.41
CA SER A 227 -18.05 -4.78 5.31
C SER A 227 -17.96 -6.21 5.85
N GLU A 228 -18.96 -7.02 5.54
CA GLU A 228 -19.01 -8.46 5.91
C GLU A 228 -18.72 -8.69 7.40
N VAL A 229 -19.32 -7.85 8.24
CA VAL A 229 -19.06 -7.79 9.69
C VAL A 229 -19.30 -9.15 10.36
N GLU A 230 -20.34 -9.87 9.95
CA GLU A 230 -20.62 -11.24 10.40
C GLU A 230 -19.44 -12.18 10.10
N SER A 231 -18.99 -12.23 8.84
CA SER A 231 -17.83 -13.03 8.42
C SER A 231 -16.57 -12.64 9.18
N CYS A 232 -16.36 -11.36 9.44
CA CYS A 232 -15.24 -10.84 10.22
C CYS A 232 -15.29 -11.32 11.67
N PHE A 233 -16.47 -11.35 12.30
CA PHE A 233 -16.62 -11.88 13.65
C PHE A 233 -16.40 -13.39 13.72
N VAL A 234 -16.82 -14.15 12.71
CA VAL A 234 -16.50 -15.58 12.61
C VAL A 234 -14.99 -15.78 12.52
N LEU A 235 -14.29 -14.97 11.72
CA LEU A 235 -12.82 -15.02 11.61
C LEU A 235 -12.11 -14.65 12.92
N LEU A 236 -12.57 -13.60 13.60
CA LEU A 236 -12.02 -13.24 14.91
C LEU A 236 -12.29 -14.33 15.95
N PHE A 237 -13.43 -15.01 15.86
CA PHE A 237 -13.75 -16.13 16.73
C PHE A 237 -12.79 -17.30 16.50
N GLU A 238 -12.58 -17.72 15.24
CA GLU A 238 -11.58 -18.74 14.90
C GLU A 238 -10.17 -18.33 15.35
N TYR A 239 -9.77 -17.09 15.06
CA TYR A 239 -8.48 -16.54 15.46
C TYR A 239 -8.27 -16.54 16.99
N SER A 240 -9.29 -16.13 17.76
CA SER A 240 -9.22 -16.10 19.23
C SER A 240 -9.05 -17.49 19.82
N ILE A 241 -9.69 -18.52 19.25
CA ILE A 241 -9.50 -19.92 19.65
C ILE A 241 -8.10 -20.42 19.29
N GLU A 242 -7.61 -20.14 18.09
CA GLU A 242 -6.25 -20.49 17.66
C GLU A 242 -5.16 -19.89 18.55
N MET A 243 -5.36 -18.65 19.00
CA MET A 243 -4.42 -17.91 19.83
C MET A 243 -4.62 -18.11 21.34
N GLY A 244 -5.66 -18.85 21.76
CA GLY A 244 -5.93 -19.17 23.16
C GLY A 244 -6.66 -18.09 23.97
N HIS A 245 -7.20 -17.05 23.33
CA HIS A 245 -7.93 -15.95 23.99
C HIS A 245 -9.39 -16.33 24.28
N LYS A 246 -9.62 -17.13 25.33
CA LYS A 246 -10.94 -17.68 25.66
C LYS A 246 -12.01 -16.63 25.95
N ASP A 247 -11.69 -15.60 26.74
CA ASP A 247 -12.68 -14.59 27.13
C ASP A 247 -13.17 -13.79 25.92
N PHE A 248 -12.25 -13.47 25.01
CA PHE A 248 -12.59 -12.80 23.75
C PHE A 248 -13.41 -13.70 22.82
N ALA A 249 -13.06 -14.99 22.74
CA ALA A 249 -13.82 -15.98 21.97
C ALA A 249 -15.26 -16.14 22.49
N ASP A 250 -15.44 -16.14 23.82
CA ASP A 250 -16.76 -16.24 24.45
C ASP A 250 -17.62 -15.01 24.15
N GLU A 251 -17.02 -13.81 24.15
CA GLU A 251 -17.75 -12.59 23.82
C GLU A 251 -18.14 -12.54 22.34
N LEU A 252 -17.24 -12.94 21.43
CA LEU A 252 -17.54 -13.08 20.00
C LEU A 252 -18.64 -14.12 19.75
N LYS A 253 -18.60 -15.25 20.47
CA LYS A 253 -19.66 -16.27 20.40
C LYS A 253 -21.01 -15.69 20.80
N LYS A 254 -21.09 -14.89 21.87
CA LYS A 254 -22.34 -14.22 22.26
C LYS A 254 -22.84 -13.30 21.16
N ILE A 255 -21.98 -12.46 20.59
CA ILE A 255 -22.33 -11.53 19.50
C ILE A 255 -22.85 -12.27 18.28
N LEU A 256 -22.17 -13.35 17.86
CA LEU A 256 -22.56 -14.16 16.71
C LEU A 256 -23.93 -14.84 16.92
N VAL A 257 -24.21 -15.30 18.15
CA VAL A 257 -25.50 -15.92 18.50
C VAL A 257 -26.61 -14.87 18.62
N SER A 258 -26.34 -13.73 19.27
CA SER A 258 -27.37 -12.72 19.58
C SER A 258 -27.73 -11.84 18.41
N ASN A 259 -26.74 -11.46 17.59
CA ASN A 259 -26.90 -10.45 16.55
C ASN A 259 -26.98 -11.04 15.14
N TYR A 260 -26.47 -12.27 14.94
CA TYR A 260 -26.37 -12.92 13.63
C TYR A 260 -26.99 -14.34 13.61
N GLU A 261 -27.75 -14.71 14.65
CA GLU A 261 -28.51 -15.97 14.75
C GLU A 261 -27.70 -17.26 14.50
N HIS A 262 -26.38 -17.24 14.76
CA HIS A 262 -25.57 -18.46 14.64
C HIS A 262 -25.97 -19.50 15.69
N SER A 263 -25.99 -20.77 15.27
CA SER A 263 -26.16 -21.91 16.18
C SER A 263 -24.88 -22.15 16.99
N PRO A 264 -24.96 -22.26 18.34
CA PRO A 264 -23.80 -22.57 19.19
C PRO A 264 -23.08 -23.86 18.77
N ASP A 265 -23.84 -24.89 18.38
CA ASP A 265 -23.31 -26.18 17.95
C ASP A 265 -22.51 -26.08 16.64
N ARG A 266 -22.93 -25.19 15.73
CA ARG A 266 -22.21 -24.96 14.46
C ARG A 266 -20.87 -24.26 14.71
N LEU A 267 -20.84 -23.28 15.60
CA LEU A 267 -19.62 -22.57 15.98
C LEU A 267 -18.63 -23.51 16.67
N GLU A 268 -19.10 -24.34 17.62
CA GLU A 268 -18.26 -25.32 18.30
C GLU A 268 -17.70 -26.38 17.34
N LYS A 269 -18.50 -26.80 16.35
CA LYS A 269 -18.03 -27.74 15.33
C LYS A 269 -16.97 -27.12 14.42
N ALA A 270 -17.08 -25.83 14.09
CA ALA A 270 -16.13 -25.12 13.22
C ALA A 270 -14.73 -25.01 13.86
N VAL A 271 -14.66 -24.82 15.17
CA VAL A 271 -13.39 -24.63 15.89
C VAL A 271 -12.83 -25.91 16.53
N LYS A 272 -13.56 -27.03 16.45
CA LYS A 272 -13.21 -28.31 17.11
C LYS A 272 -11.86 -28.88 16.66
N GLU A 273 -11.47 -28.62 15.42
CA GLU A 273 -10.21 -29.12 14.84
C GLU A 273 -9.06 -28.11 14.93
N LEU A 274 -9.34 -26.87 15.34
CA LEU A 274 -8.32 -25.84 15.53
C LEU A 274 -7.48 -26.20 16.75
N ARG A 275 -6.19 -26.41 16.52
CA ARG A 275 -5.24 -26.61 17.61
C ARG A 275 -4.69 -25.25 18.02
N PRO A 276 -4.64 -24.94 19.32
CA PRO A 276 -3.92 -23.77 19.79
C PRO A 276 -2.50 -23.81 19.25
N ILE A 277 -2.03 -22.70 18.70
CA ILE A 277 -0.66 -22.62 18.21
C ILE A 277 0.26 -22.76 19.42
N SER A 278 1.13 -23.78 19.38
CA SER A 278 2.29 -23.79 20.28
C SER A 278 3.17 -22.63 19.83
N ARG A 279 3.13 -21.55 20.59
CA ARG A 279 4.00 -20.40 20.38
C ARG A 279 5.44 -20.91 20.52
N ASP A 280 6.17 -21.01 19.41
CA ASP A 280 7.63 -21.17 19.49
C ASP A 280 8.15 -19.97 20.30
N SER A 281 9.11 -20.22 21.19
CA SER A 281 9.48 -19.46 22.40
C SER A 281 9.88 -17.98 22.26
N PHE A 282 9.62 -17.36 21.13
CA PHE A 282 9.90 -15.97 20.83
C PHE A 282 8.76 -15.39 20.01
N GLU A 283 7.66 -14.98 20.65
CA GLU A 283 6.76 -13.89 20.23
C GLU A 283 5.44 -13.88 21.03
N GLU A 284 5.54 -13.69 22.35
CA GLU A 284 4.39 -13.31 23.18
C GLU A 284 4.50 -11.84 23.57
N ILE A 285 3.45 -11.10 23.26
CA ILE A 285 3.12 -9.87 23.95
C ILE A 285 1.95 -10.24 24.85
N ASP A 286 2.27 -10.70 26.06
CA ASP A 286 1.46 -10.49 27.25
C ASP A 286 2.37 -10.45 28.49
N LEU A 287 2.11 -9.51 29.39
CA LEU A 287 3.13 -8.68 30.03
C LEU A 287 3.28 -8.85 31.54
N ALA A 288 2.52 -9.76 32.15
CA ALA A 288 2.77 -10.17 33.54
C ALA A 288 2.51 -11.65 33.83
N ASP A 289 1.66 -12.34 33.06
CA ASP A 289 1.22 -13.72 33.37
C ASP A 289 1.74 -14.82 32.42
N ASP A 290 2.20 -14.51 31.19
CA ASP A 290 2.81 -15.48 30.23
C ASP A 290 4.28 -15.81 30.56
N LEU A 291 4.67 -15.49 31.78
CA LEU A 291 5.99 -15.60 32.33
C LEU A 291 6.39 -17.07 32.65
N PHE A 292 6.20 -18.11 31.83
CA PHE A 292 6.87 -19.44 32.03
C PHE A 292 6.99 -20.39 30.80
N ASP A 293 8.25 -20.79 30.52
CA ASP A 293 8.76 -21.88 29.62
C ASP A 293 9.00 -21.48 28.13
N GLY A 294 10.06 -21.82 27.39
CA GLY A 294 11.41 -22.32 27.60
C GLY A 294 12.18 -22.20 26.26
N GLY A 295 13.35 -21.53 26.22
CA GLY A 295 14.65 -22.15 25.89
C GLY A 295 15.15 -21.90 24.44
N VAL A 296 16.33 -21.27 24.26
CA VAL A 296 17.04 -21.18 22.96
C VAL A 296 18.56 -21.33 23.14
N ASP A 297 19.19 -22.00 22.18
CA ASP A 297 20.55 -22.53 22.17
C ASP A 297 21.68 -21.49 22.25
N ALA A 298 22.71 -21.83 23.05
CA ALA A 298 23.83 -20.95 23.45
C ALA A 298 24.76 -20.48 22.31
N LYS A 299 24.65 -21.04 21.10
CA LYS A 299 25.51 -20.67 19.95
C LYS A 299 25.07 -19.35 19.31
N ASP A 300 23.78 -19.11 19.15
CA ASP A 300 23.24 -17.88 18.50
C ASP A 300 23.47 -16.63 19.35
N LEU A 301 23.39 -16.78 20.68
CA LEU A 301 23.63 -15.70 21.63
C LEU A 301 25.09 -15.22 21.62
N THR A 302 26.02 -16.11 21.30
CA THR A 302 27.46 -15.81 21.26
C THR A 302 27.84 -15.09 19.97
N ILE A 303 27.25 -15.51 18.84
CA ILE A 303 27.43 -14.87 17.53
C ILE A 303 26.86 -13.44 17.56
N ARG A 304 25.62 -13.25 18.04
CA ARG A 304 25.00 -11.90 18.13
C ARG A 304 25.78 -10.93 19.03
N ARG A 305 26.37 -11.41 20.13
CA ARG A 305 27.23 -10.60 21.01
C ARG A 305 28.53 -10.18 20.33
N LEU A 306 29.17 -11.08 19.59
CA LEU A 306 30.39 -10.77 18.83
C LEU A 306 30.11 -9.74 17.73
N VAL A 307 29.02 -9.94 16.98
CA VAL A 307 28.57 -9.02 15.91
C VAL A 307 28.34 -7.61 16.45
N ASN A 308 27.63 -7.48 17.58
CA ASN A 308 27.38 -6.16 18.19
C ASN A 308 28.64 -5.51 18.74
N GLN A 309 29.56 -6.27 19.35
CA GLN A 309 30.83 -5.72 19.83
C GLN A 309 31.74 -5.24 18.68
N ILE A 310 31.72 -5.96 17.56
CA ILE A 310 32.45 -5.56 16.35
C ILE A 310 31.90 -4.25 15.79
N ASN A 311 30.57 -4.07 15.80
CA ASN A 311 29.95 -2.84 15.31
C ASN A 311 30.22 -1.65 16.24
N ILE A 312 30.18 -1.85 17.56
CA ILE A 312 30.53 -0.80 18.54
C ILE A 312 31.98 -0.32 18.35
N LEU A 313 32.93 -1.26 18.20
CA LEU A 313 34.35 -0.89 17.98
C LEU A 313 34.57 -0.21 16.62
N LYS A 314 33.78 -0.55 15.60
CA LYS A 314 33.77 0.18 14.32
C LYS A 314 33.28 1.62 14.51
N ASP A 315 32.22 1.82 15.29
CA ASP A 315 31.63 3.15 15.54
C ASP A 315 32.55 4.03 16.41
N GLU A 316 33.28 3.43 17.35
CA GLU A 316 34.30 4.09 18.18
C GLU A 316 35.64 4.31 17.45
N ARG A 317 35.76 3.86 16.20
CA ARG A 317 36.97 3.89 15.34
C ARG A 317 38.17 3.10 15.89
N ASP A 318 37.95 2.17 16.82
CA ASP A 318 38.96 1.20 17.27
C ASP A 318 38.99 -0.02 16.33
N LEU A 319 39.65 0.18 15.18
CA LEU A 319 39.75 -0.79 14.10
C LEU A 319 40.59 -2.03 14.47
N GLU A 320 41.53 -1.89 15.41
CA GLU A 320 42.43 -2.96 15.85
C GLU A 320 41.73 -3.91 16.84
N GLY A 321 40.86 -3.38 17.69
CA GLY A 321 39.94 -4.16 18.53
C GLY A 321 38.91 -4.92 17.69
N ALA A 322 38.29 -4.25 16.70
CA ALA A 322 37.28 -4.84 15.84
C ALA A 322 37.81 -6.02 15.01
N THR A 323 39.05 -5.92 14.50
CA THR A 323 39.70 -7.00 13.74
C THR A 323 39.98 -8.25 14.59
N LYS A 324 40.42 -8.09 15.84
CA LYS A 324 40.62 -9.22 16.76
C LYS A 324 39.32 -9.96 17.10
N LEU A 325 38.20 -9.24 17.20
CA LEU A 325 36.89 -9.85 17.45
C LEU A 325 36.30 -10.51 16.19
N LEU A 326 36.59 -9.97 15.01
CA LEU A 326 36.22 -10.58 13.74
C LEU A 326 36.94 -11.91 13.48
N GLU A 327 38.21 -12.04 13.86
CA GLU A 327 38.92 -13.33 13.81
C GLU A 327 38.28 -14.40 14.73
N LYS A 328 37.75 -13.98 15.89
CA LYS A 328 36.98 -14.86 16.79
C LYS A 328 35.60 -15.22 16.22
N LEU A 329 34.94 -14.30 15.53
CA LEU A 329 33.70 -14.60 14.80
C LEU A 329 33.97 -15.65 13.71
N LYS A 330 35.11 -15.54 13.02
CA LYS A 330 35.55 -16.46 11.96
C LYS A 330 35.81 -17.90 12.41
N THR A 331 36.15 -18.11 13.68
CA THR A 331 36.29 -19.47 14.22
C THR A 331 34.96 -20.09 14.64
N LEU A 332 33.95 -19.27 14.93
CA LEU A 332 32.62 -19.71 15.39
C LEU A 332 31.61 -19.90 14.26
N ASP A 333 31.61 -19.00 13.27
CA ASP A 333 30.77 -19.08 12.07
C ASP A 333 31.54 -18.48 10.89
N LYS A 334 32.14 -19.33 10.06
CA LYS A 334 32.95 -18.90 8.91
C LYS A 334 32.14 -18.21 7.81
N ASP A 335 30.83 -18.46 7.75
CA ASP A 335 29.97 -18.00 6.67
C ASP A 335 29.25 -16.68 6.97
N HIS A 336 29.44 -16.15 8.18
CA HIS A 336 28.82 -14.91 8.64
C HIS A 336 29.20 -13.71 7.76
N THR A 337 28.20 -12.88 7.43
CA THR A 337 28.29 -11.74 6.50
C THR A 337 29.45 -10.79 6.79
N LEU A 338 29.67 -10.45 8.07
CA LEU A 338 30.77 -9.59 8.51
C LEU A 338 32.19 -10.12 8.24
N ILE A 339 32.38 -11.44 8.15
CA ILE A 339 33.68 -12.05 7.81
C ILE A 339 33.91 -11.97 6.31
N LYS A 340 32.87 -12.19 5.51
CA LYS A 340 32.91 -12.05 4.05
C LYS A 340 33.26 -10.63 3.64
N GLU A 341 32.69 -9.61 4.31
CA GLU A 341 33.07 -8.20 4.12
C GLU A 341 34.56 -7.91 4.42
N LEU A 342 35.15 -8.60 5.39
CA LEU A 342 36.55 -8.42 5.76
C LEU A 342 37.50 -9.06 4.75
N GLU A 343 37.19 -10.28 4.32
CA GLU A 343 37.97 -10.99 3.29
C GLU A 343 37.92 -10.22 1.97
N GLU A 344 36.77 -9.65 1.60
CA GLU A 344 36.62 -8.78 0.43
C GLU A 344 37.42 -7.46 0.53
N LYS A 345 37.60 -6.91 1.74
CA LYS A 345 38.43 -5.73 1.97
C LYS A 345 39.92 -6.06 1.98
N GLU A 346 40.35 -7.18 2.55
CA GLU A 346 41.75 -7.63 2.49
C GLU A 346 42.18 -8.00 1.07
N HIS A 347 41.29 -8.62 0.28
CA HIS A 347 41.52 -8.91 -1.14
C HIS A 347 41.57 -7.66 -2.03
N LYS A 348 40.98 -6.53 -1.61
CA LYS A 348 41.13 -5.22 -2.29
C LYS A 348 42.49 -4.56 -2.02
N ILE A 349 43.16 -4.86 -0.91
CA ILE A 349 44.45 -4.25 -0.52
C ILE A 349 45.65 -4.96 -1.17
N LYS A 350 45.55 -6.26 -1.45
CA LYS A 350 46.58 -7.03 -2.18
C LYS A 350 46.15 -7.25 -3.62
N GLY A 351 46.47 -6.27 -4.46
CA GLY A 351 46.10 -6.28 -5.88
C GLY A 351 46.50 -7.56 -6.61
N SER A 352 45.53 -8.19 -7.28
CA SER A 352 45.68 -8.66 -8.66
C SER A 352 44.36 -9.19 -9.22
N LYS A 353 43.97 -8.57 -10.34
CA LYS A 353 43.24 -9.09 -11.51
C LYS A 353 42.11 -10.10 -11.30
N SER A 354 40.91 -9.57 -11.49
CA SER A 354 39.78 -10.18 -12.21
C SER A 354 39.31 -11.55 -11.73
N ALA A 355 38.41 -11.52 -10.73
CA ALA A 355 37.31 -12.46 -10.63
C ALA A 355 36.01 -11.64 -10.57
N LYS A 356 35.04 -11.94 -11.44
CA LYS A 356 33.73 -11.30 -11.47
C LYS A 356 33.06 -11.47 -10.10
N VAL A 357 32.85 -10.35 -9.42
CA VAL A 357 32.02 -10.25 -8.22
C VAL A 357 30.59 -10.62 -8.60
N LEU A 358 30.02 -11.65 -7.95
CA LEU A 358 28.57 -11.85 -7.94
C LEU A 358 28.00 -10.81 -6.96
N ARG A 359 27.31 -9.80 -7.50
CA ARG A 359 26.61 -8.78 -6.72
C ARG A 359 25.54 -9.47 -5.86
N THR A 360 25.37 -9.03 -4.61
CA THR A 360 24.23 -9.49 -3.80
C THR A 360 22.93 -8.83 -4.28
N ILE A 361 21.78 -9.50 -4.12
CA ILE A 361 20.47 -8.98 -4.54
C ILE A 361 20.19 -7.60 -3.91
N SER A 362 20.60 -7.41 -2.66
CA SER A 362 20.42 -6.15 -1.94
C SER A 362 21.27 -5.01 -2.51
N GLU A 363 22.48 -5.28 -3.00
CA GLU A 363 23.34 -4.27 -3.65
C GLU A 363 22.89 -3.99 -5.09
N VAL A 364 22.38 -5.01 -5.80
CA VAL A 364 21.71 -4.82 -7.09
C VAL A 364 20.43 -4.00 -6.91
N GLU A 365 19.65 -4.23 -5.86
CA GLU A 365 18.47 -3.43 -5.49
C GLU A 365 18.84 -2.01 -5.08
N GLN A 366 19.89 -1.81 -4.27
CA GLN A 366 20.31 -0.49 -3.82
C GLN A 366 20.88 0.34 -4.98
N ASP A 367 21.66 -0.28 -5.88
CA ASP A 367 22.20 0.40 -7.07
C ASP A 367 21.10 0.64 -8.11
N LEU A 368 20.12 -0.25 -8.27
CA LEU A 368 18.92 0.01 -9.07
C LEU A 368 18.09 1.14 -8.46
N LEU A 369 17.90 1.19 -7.13
CA LEU A 369 17.19 2.27 -6.44
C LEU A 369 17.93 3.60 -6.58
N ASN A 370 19.27 3.59 -6.53
CA ASN A 370 20.10 4.78 -6.70
C ASN A 370 20.15 5.26 -8.16
N GLU A 371 20.24 4.38 -9.17
CA GLU A 371 20.15 4.76 -10.59
C GLU A 371 18.73 5.21 -10.98
N LEU A 372 17.69 4.64 -10.39
CA LEU A 372 16.29 5.05 -10.60
C LEU A 372 15.94 6.37 -9.88
N SER A 373 16.73 6.78 -8.89
CA SER A 373 16.53 8.04 -8.14
C SER A 373 16.83 9.31 -8.97
N VAL A 374 17.60 9.21 -10.06
CA VAL A 374 17.93 10.35 -10.94
C VAL A 374 16.74 10.77 -11.83
N TYR A 375 15.73 9.92 -11.98
CA TYR A 375 14.54 10.20 -12.80
C TYR A 375 13.29 10.57 -12.00
N SER A 376 13.42 10.71 -10.67
CA SER A 376 12.33 11.03 -9.75
C SER A 376 12.40 12.49 -9.26
N GLU A 377 12.66 13.45 -10.16
CA GLU A 377 12.51 14.87 -9.86
C GLU A 377 11.06 15.35 -10.03
N ILE A 378 10.16 14.83 -9.18
CA ILE A 378 9.00 15.61 -8.69
C ILE A 378 8.96 15.39 -7.19
N GLY A 379 9.82 16.18 -6.53
CA GLY A 379 10.13 16.02 -5.13
C GLY A 379 9.06 16.55 -4.18
N LYS A 380 9.04 15.88 -3.03
CA LYS A 380 8.80 16.42 -1.68
C LYS A 380 7.35 16.71 -1.31
N LYS A 381 6.61 15.63 -1.07
CA LYS A 381 6.06 15.39 0.26
C LYS A 381 6.48 14.00 0.73
N ASP A 382 7.09 14.00 1.90
CA ASP A 382 7.40 12.91 2.81
C ASP A 382 7.03 11.49 2.35
N ILE A 383 8.02 10.59 2.32
CA ILE A 383 7.78 9.18 2.64
C ILE A 383 7.49 9.18 4.15
N LEU A 384 6.29 9.64 4.51
CA LEU A 384 5.60 9.06 5.64
C LEU A 384 5.36 7.62 5.21
N GLU A 385 5.76 6.65 6.02
CA GLU A 385 5.03 5.39 6.08
C GLU A 385 3.55 5.77 5.95
N GLU A 386 2.84 5.29 4.93
CA GLU A 386 1.40 5.52 4.88
C GLU A 386 0.85 4.96 6.19
N GLU A 387 0.58 5.84 7.16
CA GLU A 387 0.03 5.45 8.45
C GLU A 387 -1.23 4.66 8.11
N SER A 388 -1.25 3.37 8.47
CA SER A 388 -2.41 2.51 8.22
C SER A 388 -3.67 3.31 8.61
N TYR A 389 -4.68 3.30 7.73
CA TYR A 389 -5.94 3.98 7.99
C TYR A 389 -6.48 3.63 9.38
N LEU A 390 -6.27 2.38 9.80
CA LEU A 390 -6.59 1.91 11.15
C LEU A 390 -5.84 2.69 12.23
N LYS A 391 -4.52 2.90 12.10
CA LYS A 391 -3.70 3.68 13.04
C LYS A 391 -4.18 5.13 13.16
N MET A 392 -4.50 5.78 12.03
CA MET A 392 -5.05 7.13 12.01
C MET A 392 -6.45 7.20 12.64
N TYR A 393 -7.30 6.22 12.33
CA TYR A 393 -8.65 6.14 12.88
C TYR A 393 -8.63 5.91 14.39
N THR A 394 -7.83 4.96 14.88
CA THR A 394 -7.70 4.68 16.32
C THR A 394 -7.17 5.89 17.07
N LYS A 395 -6.20 6.62 16.50
CA LYS A 395 -5.72 7.89 17.07
C LYS A 395 -6.87 8.89 17.26
N LYS A 396 -7.67 9.11 16.20
CA LYS A 396 -8.83 10.00 16.26
C LYS A 396 -9.87 9.54 17.28
N VAL A 397 -10.13 8.24 17.37
CA VAL A 397 -11.04 7.67 18.37
C VAL A 397 -10.51 7.92 19.78
N ILE A 398 -9.22 7.69 20.02
CA ILE A 398 -8.59 8.00 21.30
C ILE A 398 -8.79 9.48 21.62
N ASP A 399 -8.47 10.41 20.71
CA ASP A 399 -8.61 11.86 20.94
C ASP A 399 -10.05 12.28 21.27
N MET A 400 -11.03 11.66 20.63
CA MET A 400 -12.46 11.98 20.83
C MET A 400 -13.09 11.23 22.02
N MET A 401 -12.42 10.22 22.59
CA MET A 401 -12.99 9.39 23.64
C MET A 401 -13.18 10.20 24.93
N PRO A 402 -14.40 10.18 25.53
CA PRO A 402 -14.65 10.78 26.84
C PRO A 402 -13.76 10.14 27.93
N MET A 403 -13.26 10.96 28.85
CA MET A 403 -12.25 10.54 29.82
C MET A 403 -12.74 9.44 30.79
N ASN A 404 -14.04 9.43 31.11
CA ASN A 404 -14.66 8.37 31.91
C ASN A 404 -14.55 7.00 31.22
N HIS A 405 -14.87 6.93 29.93
CA HIS A 405 -14.75 5.68 29.16
C HIS A 405 -13.29 5.28 28.95
N LEU A 406 -12.41 6.25 28.69
CA LEU A 406 -10.99 5.97 28.55
C LEU A 406 -10.41 5.37 29.84
N ARG A 407 -10.73 5.95 31.00
CA ARG A 407 -10.28 5.44 32.31
C ARG A 407 -10.84 4.05 32.65
N GLU A 408 -12.02 3.70 32.15
CA GLU A 408 -12.61 2.37 32.38
C GLU A 408 -11.94 1.27 31.53
N GLN A 409 -11.38 1.62 30.35
CA GLN A 409 -10.97 0.64 29.32
C GLN A 409 -9.49 0.76 28.91
N TYR A 410 -8.72 1.64 29.54
CA TYR A 410 -7.36 1.96 29.06
C TYR A 410 -6.44 0.74 29.04
N ARG A 411 -6.62 -0.21 29.96
CA ARG A 411 -5.82 -1.43 30.02
C ARG A 411 -6.01 -2.23 28.74
N GLU A 412 -7.25 -2.57 28.45
CA GLU A 412 -7.65 -3.35 27.29
C GLU A 412 -7.23 -2.66 25.98
N LEU A 413 -7.36 -1.33 25.91
CA LEU A 413 -6.95 -0.54 24.75
C LEU A 413 -5.43 -0.54 24.55
N VAL A 414 -4.65 -0.31 25.61
CA VAL A 414 -3.18 -0.35 25.55
C VAL A 414 -2.69 -1.73 25.13
N TYR A 415 -3.26 -2.80 25.70
CA TYR A 415 -2.91 -4.17 25.30
C TYR A 415 -3.24 -4.42 23.82
N SER A 416 -4.45 -4.08 23.40
CA SER A 416 -4.90 -4.29 22.01
C SER A 416 -4.00 -3.56 21.01
N TYR A 417 -3.68 -2.30 21.28
CA TYR A 417 -2.82 -1.51 20.40
C TYR A 417 -1.37 -1.97 20.41
N ASN A 418 -0.85 -2.44 21.54
CA ASN A 418 0.48 -3.05 21.60
C ASN A 418 0.57 -4.34 20.76
N THR A 419 -0.45 -5.20 20.82
CA THR A 419 -0.52 -6.42 19.98
C THR A 419 -0.52 -6.09 18.48
N LEU A 420 -1.17 -4.99 18.10
CA LEU A 420 -1.20 -4.48 16.73
C LEU A 420 0.07 -3.72 16.30
N GLY A 421 0.98 -3.44 17.24
CA GLY A 421 2.18 -2.63 17.00
C GLY A 421 1.92 -1.12 16.97
N PHE A 422 0.76 -0.65 17.42
CA PHE A 422 0.38 0.76 17.47
C PHE A 422 0.87 1.43 18.77
N TYR A 423 2.16 1.33 19.05
CA TYR A 423 2.76 1.81 20.30
C TYR A 423 2.54 3.32 20.54
N ASP A 424 2.55 4.14 19.48
CA ASP A 424 2.26 5.58 19.57
C ASP A 424 0.85 5.84 20.09
N ASN A 425 -0.12 5.02 19.69
CA ASN A 425 -1.51 5.15 20.13
C ASN A 425 -1.67 4.68 21.59
N SER A 426 -0.94 3.63 22.00
CA SER A 426 -0.85 3.23 23.40
C SER A 426 -0.25 4.33 24.28
N LEU A 427 0.84 4.97 23.83
CA LEU A 427 1.45 6.11 24.53
C LEU A 427 0.50 7.31 24.58
N LEU A 428 -0.26 7.58 23.53
CA LEU A 428 -1.26 8.65 23.51
C LEU A 428 -2.35 8.44 24.58
N ILE A 429 -2.85 7.21 24.75
CA ILE A 429 -3.80 6.90 25.84
C ILE A 429 -3.18 7.23 27.20
N ILE A 430 -1.96 6.76 27.42
CA ILE A 430 -1.23 6.98 28.68
C ILE A 430 -1.03 8.47 28.94
N GLU A 431 -0.62 9.23 27.94
CA GLU A 431 -0.44 10.69 28.04
C GLU A 431 -1.76 11.38 28.39
N ARG A 432 -2.85 11.05 27.70
CA ARG A 432 -4.18 11.61 28.02
C ARG A 432 -4.59 11.32 29.45
N LEU A 433 -4.39 10.10 29.95
CA LEU A 433 -4.70 9.76 31.34
C LEU A 433 -3.86 10.57 32.33
N VAL A 434 -2.56 10.74 32.09
CA VAL A 434 -1.67 11.50 32.98
C VAL A 434 -2.01 12.99 33.00
N PHE A 435 -2.41 13.57 31.85
CA PHE A 435 -2.69 15.01 31.75
C PHE A 435 -4.13 15.39 32.10
N GLU A 436 -5.11 14.55 31.79
CA GLU A 436 -6.53 14.91 31.84
C GLU A 436 -7.29 14.21 32.99
N SER A 437 -6.72 13.18 33.63
CA SER A 437 -7.37 12.46 34.74
C SER A 437 -6.69 12.76 36.08
N ALA A 438 -7.51 12.84 37.13
CA ALA A 438 -7.02 12.75 38.50
C ALA A 438 -6.81 11.27 38.84
N LEU A 439 -5.56 10.85 38.83
CA LEU A 439 -5.12 9.50 39.13
C LEU A 439 -4.83 9.36 40.62
N ASP A 440 -5.20 8.22 41.20
CA ASP A 440 -4.70 7.86 42.51
C ASP A 440 -3.27 7.28 42.42
N VAL A 441 -2.58 7.17 43.56
CA VAL A 441 -1.18 6.70 43.61
C VAL A 441 -1.02 5.30 42.98
N LYS A 442 -2.03 4.43 43.11
CA LYS A 442 -1.97 3.07 42.58
C LYS A 442 -2.12 3.07 41.06
N GLU A 443 -3.10 3.82 40.54
CA GLU A 443 -3.29 4.04 39.10
C GLU A 443 -2.07 4.71 38.47
N GLU A 444 -1.45 5.67 39.17
CA GLU A 444 -0.22 6.31 38.73
C GLU A 444 0.97 5.35 38.65
N ILE A 445 1.09 4.39 39.57
CA ILE A 445 2.15 3.36 39.51
C ILE A 445 1.89 2.42 38.34
N GLU A 446 0.64 2.01 38.16
CA GLU A 446 0.22 1.14 37.08
C GLU A 446 0.42 1.75 35.69
N ILE A 447 0.02 3.02 35.51
CA ILE A 447 0.17 3.73 34.23
C ILE A 447 1.66 3.89 33.86
N GLU A 448 2.54 4.17 34.83
CA GLU A 448 3.97 4.24 34.56
C GLU A 448 4.57 2.87 34.21
N PHE A 449 4.08 1.79 34.84
CA PHE A 449 4.47 0.43 34.46
C PHE A 449 4.12 0.16 32.99
N LEU A 450 2.86 0.40 32.61
CA LEU A 450 2.39 0.25 31.22
C LEU A 450 3.18 1.15 30.26
N ARG A 451 3.54 2.37 30.68
CA ARG A 451 4.34 3.28 29.87
C ARG A 451 5.74 2.74 29.59
N ALA A 452 6.45 2.31 30.61
CA ALA A 452 7.78 1.71 30.47
C ALA A 452 7.74 0.48 29.57
N GLU A 453 6.67 -0.29 29.66
CA GLU A 453 6.44 -1.48 28.89
C GLU A 453 6.18 -1.21 27.41
N VAL A 454 5.29 -0.29 27.09
CA VAL A 454 5.06 0.19 25.72
C VAL A 454 6.37 0.73 25.14
N MET A 455 7.14 1.49 25.92
CA MET A 455 8.45 1.99 25.51
C MET A 455 9.43 0.84 25.21
N ARG A 456 9.51 -0.19 26.07
CA ARG A 456 10.33 -1.38 25.83
C ARG A 456 9.94 -2.07 24.52
N MET A 457 8.64 -2.27 24.29
CA MET A 457 8.11 -2.91 23.10
C MET A 457 8.36 -2.12 21.81
N SER A 458 8.29 -0.79 21.89
CA SER A 458 8.69 0.12 20.82
C SER A 458 10.22 0.21 20.60
N GLN A 459 11.00 -0.61 21.31
CA GLN A 459 12.46 -0.63 21.32
C GLN A 459 13.12 0.65 21.88
N ASN A 460 12.35 1.50 22.56
CA ASN A 460 12.86 2.64 23.32
C ASN A 460 13.34 2.20 24.72
N TYR A 461 14.37 1.35 24.75
CA TYR A 461 14.87 0.75 25.98
C TYR A 461 15.45 1.75 26.99
N TYR A 462 16.10 2.82 26.52
CA TYR A 462 16.64 3.86 27.39
C TYR A 462 15.52 4.71 28.03
N GLY A 463 14.48 5.06 27.26
CA GLY A 463 13.29 5.74 27.78
C GLY A 463 12.57 4.88 28.81
N ALA A 464 12.38 3.59 28.51
CA ALA A 464 11.80 2.61 29.42
C ALA A 464 12.61 2.48 30.72
N LEU A 465 13.94 2.34 30.62
CA LEU A 465 14.81 2.22 31.78
C LEU A 465 14.76 3.46 32.67
N ASN A 466 14.85 4.65 32.08
CA ASN A 466 14.77 5.90 32.82
C ASN A 466 13.43 6.06 33.55
N ASN A 467 12.33 5.68 32.88
CA ASN A 467 11.00 5.68 33.49
C ASN A 467 10.91 4.75 34.71
N VAL A 468 11.40 3.51 34.55
CA VAL A 468 11.42 2.50 35.62
C VAL A 468 12.28 2.94 36.80
N GLU A 469 13.49 3.46 36.54
CA GLU A 469 14.40 3.92 37.60
C GLU A 469 13.80 5.08 38.38
N LYS A 470 13.24 6.07 37.68
CA LYS A 470 12.56 7.19 38.30
C LYS A 470 11.39 6.75 39.18
N CYS A 471 10.56 5.81 38.70
CA CYS A 471 9.43 5.29 39.48
C CYS A 471 9.89 4.54 40.73
N ILE A 472 10.96 3.74 40.64
CA ILE A 472 11.56 3.05 41.78
C ILE A 472 12.07 4.02 42.85
N GLU A 473 12.66 5.14 42.44
CA GLU A 473 13.24 6.12 43.36
C GLU A 473 12.18 7.06 43.98
N GLU A 474 11.19 7.48 43.20
CA GLU A 474 10.27 8.56 43.59
C GLU A 474 8.93 8.08 44.15
N LYS A 475 8.44 6.88 43.77
CA LYS A 475 7.09 6.43 44.13
C LYS A 475 7.08 5.45 45.31
N ALA A 476 6.13 5.65 46.22
CA ALA A 476 5.88 4.76 47.34
C ALA A 476 5.13 3.50 46.88
N MET A 477 5.88 2.44 46.57
CA MET A 477 5.34 1.16 46.07
C MET A 477 5.26 0.08 47.14
N THR A 478 4.26 -0.78 47.01
CA THR A 478 4.15 -2.08 47.70
C THR A 478 5.25 -3.05 47.24
N ASP A 479 5.50 -4.11 48.00
CA ASP A 479 6.51 -5.11 47.65
C ASP A 479 6.18 -5.84 46.33
N SER A 480 4.90 -6.06 46.04
CA SER A 480 4.45 -6.64 44.76
C SER A 480 4.74 -5.73 43.58
N GLU A 481 4.50 -4.42 43.71
CA GLU A 481 4.80 -3.44 42.65
C GLU A 481 6.30 -3.31 42.44
N LYS A 482 7.09 -3.27 43.53
CA LYS A 482 8.55 -3.27 43.45
C LYS A 482 9.07 -4.51 42.72
N ILE A 483 8.53 -5.70 43.01
CA ILE A 483 8.88 -6.93 42.30
C ILE A 483 8.69 -6.74 40.79
N SER A 484 7.53 -6.23 40.35
CA SER A 484 7.23 -6.01 38.93
C SER A 484 8.20 -5.01 38.28
N PHE A 485 8.44 -3.86 38.92
CA PHE A 485 9.35 -2.84 38.38
C PHE A 485 10.81 -3.32 38.33
N TYR A 486 11.30 -4.03 39.34
CA TYR A 486 12.65 -4.60 39.31
C TYR A 486 12.79 -5.73 38.29
N TYR A 487 11.73 -6.51 38.08
CA TYR A 487 11.71 -7.52 37.03
C TYR A 487 11.77 -6.88 35.64
N LEU A 488 10.91 -5.87 35.38
CA LEU A 488 10.90 -5.11 34.13
C LEU A 488 12.26 -4.41 33.89
N LYS A 489 12.85 -3.82 34.93
CA LYS A 489 14.22 -3.28 34.90
C LYS A 489 15.23 -4.33 34.43
N GLY A 490 15.13 -5.55 34.97
CA GLY A 490 15.99 -6.66 34.60
C GLY A 490 15.86 -7.04 33.12
N GLU A 491 14.64 -7.11 32.60
CA GLU A 491 14.38 -7.43 31.19
C GLU A 491 14.91 -6.33 30.26
N ILE A 492 14.65 -5.06 30.56
CA ILE A 492 15.17 -3.93 29.78
C ILE A 492 16.71 -3.93 29.78
N LEU A 493 17.34 -4.16 30.94
CA LEU A 493 18.80 -4.24 31.05
C LEU A 493 19.38 -5.45 30.30
N ARG A 494 18.64 -6.56 30.26
CA ARG A 494 19.00 -7.77 29.50
C ARG A 494 18.97 -7.48 27.99
N GLU A 495 17.92 -6.80 27.52
CA GLU A 495 17.74 -6.38 26.12
C GLU A 495 18.81 -5.35 25.70
N LEU A 496 19.20 -4.44 26.60
CA LEU A 496 20.34 -3.53 26.44
C LEU A 496 21.72 -4.23 26.51
N GLY A 497 21.78 -5.53 26.78
CA GLY A 497 23.03 -6.29 26.92
C GLY A 497 23.80 -6.05 28.23
N ARG A 498 23.25 -5.27 29.17
CA ARG A 498 23.83 -4.95 30.49
C ARG A 498 23.61 -6.07 31.51
N LYS A 499 24.09 -7.27 31.18
CA LYS A 499 23.81 -8.50 31.94
C LYS A 499 24.12 -8.44 33.43
N LYS A 500 25.24 -7.81 33.83
CA LYS A 500 25.61 -7.69 35.25
C LYS A 500 24.59 -6.87 36.04
N ASP A 501 24.03 -5.84 35.42
CA ASP A 501 23.02 -5.00 36.06
C ASP A 501 21.64 -5.66 36.01
N ALA A 502 21.33 -6.40 34.94
CA ALA A 502 20.15 -7.26 34.88
C ALA A 502 20.14 -8.31 35.99
N LEU A 503 21.28 -8.99 36.24
CA LEU A 503 21.43 -9.93 37.36
C LEU A 503 21.18 -9.28 38.72
N LYS A 504 21.67 -8.04 38.93
CA LYS A 504 21.41 -7.31 40.18
C LYS A 504 19.91 -7.04 40.34
N ALA A 505 19.23 -6.61 39.27
CA ALA A 505 17.80 -6.37 39.30
C ALA A 505 17.02 -7.67 39.60
N TYR A 506 17.35 -8.78 38.95
CA TYR A 506 16.77 -10.08 39.24
C TYR A 506 17.08 -10.59 40.65
N ALA A 507 18.28 -10.34 41.17
CA ALA A 507 18.64 -10.70 42.54
C ALA A 507 17.80 -9.94 43.59
N VAL A 508 17.45 -8.69 43.32
CA VAL A 508 16.51 -7.93 44.15
C VAL A 508 15.13 -8.60 44.15
N VAL A 509 14.61 -8.97 42.97
CA VAL A 509 13.33 -9.71 42.87
C VAL A 509 13.38 -11.05 43.60
N TYR A 510 14.47 -11.80 43.45
CA TYR A 510 14.69 -13.07 44.16
C TYR A 510 14.72 -12.88 45.69
N GLY A 511 15.28 -11.76 46.15
CA GLY A 511 15.30 -11.37 47.56
C GLY A 511 13.90 -11.17 48.14
N PHE A 512 12.99 -10.55 47.37
CA PHE A 512 11.59 -10.38 47.76
C PHE A 512 10.76 -11.66 47.63
N ASN A 513 10.91 -12.39 46.52
CA ASN A 513 10.15 -13.61 46.26
C ASN A 513 11.05 -14.69 45.63
N LYS A 514 11.55 -15.59 46.50
CA LYS A 514 12.40 -16.73 46.10
C LYS A 514 11.70 -17.73 45.19
N LYS A 515 10.37 -17.73 45.17
CA LYS A 515 9.54 -18.58 44.31
C LYS A 515 9.04 -17.85 43.07
N TYR A 516 9.50 -16.64 42.81
CA TYR A 516 9.20 -15.94 41.56
C TYR A 516 9.86 -16.72 40.43
N ARG A 517 9.07 -17.59 39.81
CA ARG A 517 9.61 -18.68 38.99
C ARG A 517 10.43 -18.11 37.81
N MET A 518 10.21 -16.85 37.37
CA MET A 518 10.92 -16.29 36.20
C MET A 518 12.35 -15.88 36.47
N VAL A 519 12.57 -15.36 37.66
CA VAL A 519 13.91 -14.95 38.08
C VAL A 519 14.80 -16.18 38.20
N SER A 520 14.25 -17.32 38.62
CA SER A 520 15.03 -18.56 38.70
C SER A 520 15.52 -19.09 37.34
N TYR A 521 14.79 -18.83 36.26
CA TYR A 521 15.23 -19.14 34.89
C TYR A 521 16.22 -18.09 34.37
N ARG A 522 15.94 -16.79 34.55
CA ARG A 522 16.81 -15.70 34.08
C ARG A 522 18.17 -15.67 34.76
N LEU A 523 18.23 -16.03 36.04
CA LEU A 523 19.50 -16.18 36.75
C LEU A 523 20.36 -17.30 36.13
N LYS A 524 19.76 -18.42 35.71
CA LYS A 524 20.45 -19.54 35.05
C LYS A 524 20.87 -19.27 33.60
N GLU A 525 20.15 -18.40 32.88
CA GLU A 525 20.47 -18.02 31.49
C GLU A 525 21.66 -17.04 31.42
N ILE A 526 21.91 -16.29 32.50
CA ILE A 526 22.89 -15.21 32.54
C ILE A 526 24.18 -15.61 33.29
N GLU A 527 24.13 -16.63 34.16
CA GLU A 527 25.31 -17.40 34.63
C GLU A 527 26.02 -18.10 33.47
#